data_AF-A0A968IIU3-F1
#
_entry.id   AF-A0A968IIU3-F1
#
_cell.length_a   1.000
_cell.length_b   1.000
_cell.length_c   1.000
_cell.angle_alpha   90.00
_cell.angle_beta   90.00
_cell.angle_gamma   90.00
#
_symmetry.space_group_name_H-M   'P 1'
#
loop_
_entity.id
_entity.type
_entity.pdbx_description
1 polymer ?
#
loop_
_entity_poly.entity_id
_entity_poly.type
_entity_poly.pdbx_seq_one_letter_code
_entity_poly.pdbx_strand_id
1 'polypeptide(L)'
;TSLQNRTMARLRSEGIACTTIYCTSLSSSTTTLEKWYTGIAYTLSQSFGLLGSFSDFITWWDERCSLSPTQRLADLIESVLLPSVPGAIVIFMDEIDSLLSLSFPTDDFFALIRDCYEKRSQDQLSTSYVCFNRSRNAL
;
A
#
# COMPACT_ATOMS: atom_id res chain seq x y z
N THR A 1 14.09 16.10 -11.51
CA THR A 1 13.69 15.00 -10.60
C THR A 1 12.54 15.48 -9.73
N SER A 2 11.42 14.76 -9.65
CA SER A 2 10.23 15.18 -8.87
C SER A 2 10.49 15.24 -7.36
N LEU A 3 9.61 15.92 -6.60
CA LEU A 3 9.70 16.01 -5.13
C LEU A 3 9.65 14.62 -4.48
N GLN A 4 8.74 13.76 -4.93
CA GLN A 4 8.65 12.38 -4.47
C GLN A 4 9.95 11.62 -4.70
N ASN A 5 10.54 11.68 -5.90
CA ASN A 5 11.77 10.95 -6.21
C ASN A 5 12.95 11.42 -5.34
N ARG A 6 13.06 12.73 -5.07
CA ARG A 6 14.07 13.28 -4.14
C ARG A 6 13.82 12.80 -2.70
N THR A 7 12.57 12.77 -2.27
CA THR A 7 12.19 12.33 -0.92
C THR A 7 12.45 10.84 -0.73
N MET A 8 12.05 10.01 -1.69
CA MET A 8 12.32 8.57 -1.68
C MET A 8 13.82 8.26 -1.67
N ALA A 9 14.61 8.98 -2.49
CA ALA A 9 16.07 8.80 -2.50
C ALA A 9 16.67 9.10 -1.13
N ARG A 10 16.23 10.18 -0.47
CA ARG A 10 16.66 10.52 0.89
C ARG A 10 16.24 9.45 1.91
N LEU A 11 14.97 9.04 1.93
CA LEU A 11 14.48 8.01 2.87
C LEU A 11 15.25 6.70 2.71
N ARG A 12 15.51 6.26 1.46
CA ARG A 12 16.32 5.08 1.19
C ARG A 12 17.76 5.23 1.68
N SER A 13 18.36 6.42 1.53
CA SER A 13 19.70 6.70 2.06
C SER A 13 19.76 6.67 3.60
N GLU A 14 18.62 6.91 4.26
CA GLU A 14 18.46 6.80 5.72
C GLU A 14 18.07 5.37 6.16
N GLY A 15 18.04 4.40 5.23
CA GLY A 15 17.70 3.00 5.53
C GLY A 15 16.19 2.72 5.65
N ILE A 16 15.33 3.68 5.29
CA ILE A 16 13.88 3.53 5.35
C ILE A 16 13.38 2.83 4.08
N ALA A 17 12.60 1.77 4.26
CA ALA A 17 12.02 1.02 3.16
C ALA A 17 10.86 1.82 2.56
N CYS A 18 10.85 2.00 1.23
CA CYS A 18 9.77 2.75 0.59
C CYS A 18 9.43 2.32 -0.84
N THR A 19 8.14 2.38 -1.15
CA THR A 19 7.57 2.12 -2.49
C THR A 19 6.56 3.18 -2.89
N THR A 20 6.12 3.15 -4.15
CA THR A 20 5.04 3.99 -4.68
C THR A 20 3.94 3.12 -5.26
N ILE A 21 2.69 3.46 -4.93
CA ILE A 21 1.50 2.98 -5.61
C ILE A 21 1.03 4.08 -6.55
N TYR A 22 1.04 3.78 -7.85
CA TYR A 22 0.48 4.65 -8.88
C TYR A 22 -1.00 4.34 -9.04
N CYS A 23 -1.86 5.19 -8.49
CA CYS A 23 -3.30 4.90 -8.45
C CYS A 23 -3.89 4.77 -9.85
N THR A 24 -3.40 5.54 -10.83
CA THR A 24 -3.82 5.48 -12.24
C THR A 24 -3.59 4.12 -12.89
N SER A 25 -2.53 3.42 -12.52
CA SER A 25 -2.23 2.08 -13.06
C SER A 25 -3.21 1.02 -12.58
N LEU A 26 -3.87 1.28 -11.45
CA LEU A 26 -4.88 0.39 -10.85
C LEU A 26 -6.30 0.86 -11.15
N SER A 27 -6.47 2.16 -11.42
CA SER A 27 -7.77 2.80 -11.59
C SER A 27 -8.16 2.85 -13.06
N SER A 28 -9.18 2.08 -13.42
CA SER A 28 -9.85 2.18 -14.72
C SER A 28 -11.36 2.16 -14.50
N SER A 29 -12.13 2.72 -15.43
CA SER A 29 -13.59 2.74 -15.34
C SER A 29 -14.23 1.34 -15.31
N THR A 30 -13.50 0.31 -15.74
CA THR A 30 -13.92 -1.09 -15.75
C THR A 30 -13.28 -1.92 -14.63
N THR A 31 -12.45 -1.31 -13.77
CA THR A 31 -11.86 -1.98 -12.61
C THR A 31 -12.95 -2.29 -11.59
N THR A 32 -12.85 -3.45 -10.94
CA THR A 32 -13.71 -3.83 -9.81
C THR A 32 -13.01 -3.57 -8.48
N LEU A 33 -13.78 -3.43 -7.40
CA LEU A 33 -13.25 -3.31 -6.04
C LEU A 33 -12.19 -4.38 -5.74
N GLU A 34 -12.52 -5.65 -5.99
CA GLU A 34 -11.61 -6.80 -5.81
C GLU A 34 -10.28 -6.57 -6.56
N LYS A 35 -10.34 -6.33 -7.87
CA LYS A 35 -9.14 -6.15 -8.70
C LYS A 35 -8.28 -4.98 -8.25
N TRP A 36 -8.91 -3.92 -7.77
CA TRP A 36 -8.21 -2.73 -7.29
C TRP A 36 -7.40 -3.05 -6.03
N TYR A 37 -8.02 -3.69 -5.03
CA TYR A 37 -7.31 -4.12 -3.81
C TYR A 37 -6.26 -5.20 -4.09
N THR A 38 -6.56 -6.19 -4.93
CA THR A 38 -5.58 -7.19 -5.36
C THR A 38 -4.38 -6.52 -6.04
N GLY A 39 -4.60 -5.50 -6.85
CA GLY A 39 -3.54 -4.73 -7.51
C GLY A 39 -2.64 -3.96 -6.53
N ILE A 40 -3.24 -3.33 -5.50
CA ILE A 40 -2.48 -2.70 -4.41
C ILE A 40 -1.64 -3.74 -3.68
N ALA A 41 -2.27 -4.82 -3.22
CA ALA A 41 -1.64 -5.91 -2.50
C ALA A 41 -0.47 -6.51 -3.29
N TYR A 42 -0.68 -6.79 -4.57
CA TYR A 42 0.35 -7.30 -5.47
C TYR A 42 1.52 -6.33 -5.62
N THR A 43 1.24 -5.03 -5.78
CA THR A 43 2.28 -3.99 -5.89
C THR A 43 3.15 -3.95 -4.63
N LEU A 44 2.54 -4.07 -3.45
CA LEU A 44 3.27 -4.14 -2.18
C LEU A 44 4.11 -5.41 -2.07
N SER A 45 3.51 -6.58 -2.35
CA SER A 45 4.21 -7.86 -2.33
C SER A 45 5.43 -7.87 -3.24
N GLN A 46 5.30 -7.35 -4.47
CA GLN A 46 6.42 -7.23 -5.41
C GLN A 46 7.47 -6.21 -4.94
N SER A 47 7.05 -5.05 -4.44
CA SER A 47 7.97 -3.97 -4.05
C SER A 47 8.86 -4.34 -2.88
N PHE A 48 8.36 -5.16 -1.96
CA PHE A 48 9.07 -5.58 -0.75
C PHE A 48 9.56 -7.03 -0.82
N GLY A 49 9.38 -7.72 -1.96
CA GLY A 49 9.83 -9.10 -2.14
C GLY A 49 9.18 -10.09 -1.17
N LEU A 50 7.90 -9.88 -0.83
CA LEU A 50 7.21 -10.64 0.21
C LEU A 50 6.83 -12.05 -0.21
N LEU A 51 6.60 -12.28 -1.50
CA LEU A 51 6.12 -13.54 -2.05
C LEU A 51 6.97 -13.91 -3.26
N GLY A 52 7.37 -15.18 -3.34
CA GLY A 52 8.38 -15.64 -4.29
C GLY A 52 7.92 -15.61 -5.75
N SER A 53 6.63 -15.84 -5.99
CA SER A 53 6.03 -15.82 -7.33
C SER A 53 4.63 -15.20 -7.35
N PHE A 54 4.17 -14.84 -8.55
CA PHE A 54 2.78 -14.41 -8.76
C PHE A 54 1.77 -15.47 -8.30
N SER A 55 2.08 -16.75 -8.51
CA SER A 55 1.21 -17.86 -8.09
C SER A 55 1.08 -17.92 -6.57
N ASP A 56 2.17 -17.69 -5.84
CA ASP A 56 2.15 -17.68 -4.37
C ASP A 56 1.29 -16.52 -3.85
N PHE A 57 1.39 -15.35 -4.49
CA PHE A 57 0.55 -14.21 -4.19
C PHE A 57 -0.94 -14.48 -4.39
N ILE A 58 -1.32 -14.98 -5.58
CA ILE A 58 -2.72 -15.24 -5.88
C ILE A 58 -3.28 -16.31 -4.94
N THR A 59 -2.51 -17.36 -4.66
CA THR A 59 -2.91 -18.40 -3.70
C THR A 59 -3.16 -17.80 -2.32
N TRP A 60 -2.24 -17.00 -1.81
CA TRP A 60 -2.38 -16.34 -0.50
C TRP A 60 -3.62 -15.43 -0.44
N TRP A 61 -3.90 -14.71 -1.53
CA TRP A 61 -5.03 -13.79 -1.64
C TRP A 61 -6.38 -14.52 -1.71
N ASP A 62 -6.46 -15.58 -2.50
CA ASP A 62 -7.69 -16.34 -2.75
C ASP A 62 -8.07 -17.25 -1.57
N GLU A 63 -7.09 -17.77 -0.82
CA GLU A 63 -7.34 -18.51 0.43
C GLU A 63 -8.09 -17.68 1.49
N ARG A 64 -8.02 -16.35 1.37
CA ARG A 64 -8.70 -15.39 2.25
C ARG A 64 -9.99 -14.85 1.66
N CYS A 65 -10.57 -15.53 0.66
CA CYS A 65 -11.74 -15.05 -0.08
C CYS A 65 -12.98 -14.73 0.79
N SER A 66 -13.05 -15.29 2.00
CA SER A 66 -14.08 -15.00 3.00
C SER A 66 -13.99 -13.60 3.63
N LEU A 67 -12.81 -12.97 3.59
CA LEU A 67 -12.59 -11.59 4.04
C LEU A 67 -12.93 -10.59 2.93
N SER A 68 -13.36 -9.39 3.33
CA SER A 68 -13.49 -8.28 2.39
C SER A 68 -12.13 -7.91 1.79
N PRO A 69 -12.08 -7.30 0.58
CA PRO A 69 -10.81 -6.92 -0.05
C PRO A 69 -9.95 -6.01 0.83
N THR A 70 -10.59 -5.08 1.56
CA THR A 70 -9.94 -4.21 2.53
C THR A 70 -9.35 -5.00 3.70
N GLN A 71 -10.10 -5.97 4.24
CA GLN A 71 -9.61 -6.83 5.33
C GLN A 71 -8.43 -7.69 4.89
N ARG A 72 -8.42 -8.21 3.65
CA ARG A 72 -7.27 -8.95 3.11
C ARG A 72 -6.03 -8.06 2.94
N LEU A 73 -6.22 -6.82 2.47
CA LEU A 73 -5.12 -5.87 2.38
C LEU A 73 -4.58 -5.50 3.77
N ALA A 74 -5.45 -5.31 4.75
CA ALA A 74 -5.06 -5.07 6.14
C ALA A 74 -4.26 -6.26 6.70
N ASP A 75 -4.74 -7.50 6.50
CA ASP A 75 -4.03 -8.72 6.89
C ASP A 75 -2.66 -8.82 6.20
N LEU A 76 -2.57 -8.53 4.90
CA LEU A 76 -1.28 -8.54 4.19
C LEU A 76 -0.30 -7.54 4.83
N ILE A 77 -0.76 -6.34 5.18
CA ILE A 77 0.06 -5.33 5.81
C ILE A 77 0.55 -5.81 7.18
N GLU A 78 -0.35 -6.38 7.99
CA GLU A 78 -0.08 -6.74 9.39
C GLU A 78 0.66 -8.06 9.57
N SER A 79 0.26 -9.11 8.86
CA SER A 79 0.79 -10.45 9.04
C SER A 79 1.97 -10.77 8.12
N VAL A 80 2.16 -10.02 7.03
CA VAL A 80 3.22 -10.28 6.04
C VAL A 80 4.19 -9.12 5.92
N LEU A 81 3.73 -7.93 5.55
CA LEU A 81 4.60 -6.79 5.24
C LEU A 81 5.37 -6.29 6.47
N LEU A 82 4.66 -5.97 7.57
CA LEU A 82 5.27 -5.44 8.79
C LEU A 82 6.28 -6.42 9.42
N PRO A 83 6.01 -7.73 9.54
CA PRO A 83 6.98 -8.68 10.07
C PRO A 83 8.19 -8.93 9.14
N SER A 84 8.01 -8.76 7.82
CA SER A 84 9.05 -9.07 6.83
C SER A 84 10.02 -7.91 6.58
N VAL A 85 9.61 -6.67 6.87
CA VAL A 85 10.44 -5.49 6.63
C VAL A 85 10.82 -4.85 7.97
N PRO A 86 12.11 -4.91 8.36
CA PRO A 86 12.58 -4.26 9.57
C PRO A 86 12.58 -2.74 9.37
N GLY A 87 12.04 -2.00 10.35
CA GLY A 87 12.07 -0.55 10.30
C GLY A 87 10.82 0.08 9.68
N ALA A 88 10.87 1.40 9.58
CA ALA A 88 9.78 2.19 9.02
C ALA A 88 9.56 1.87 7.53
N ILE A 89 8.28 1.77 7.15
CA ILE A 89 7.84 1.55 5.78
C ILE A 89 7.07 2.78 5.31
N VAL A 90 7.48 3.37 4.20
CA VAL A 90 6.77 4.51 3.59
C VAL A 90 6.21 4.10 2.22
N ILE A 91 4.90 4.17 2.08
CA ILE A 91 4.17 3.88 0.85
C ILE A 91 3.69 5.22 0.28
N PHE A 92 4.23 5.65 -0.85
CA PHE A 92 3.76 6.84 -1.53
C PHE A 92 2.51 6.50 -2.34
N MET A 93 1.43 7.28 -2.18
CA MET A 93 0.27 7.23 -3.05
C MET A 93 0.40 8.36 -4.06
N ASP A 94 0.66 8.01 -5.31
CA ASP A 94 0.75 8.98 -6.40
C ASP A 94 -0.53 8.94 -7.24
N GLU A 95 -0.85 10.09 -7.84
CA GLU A 95 -2.05 10.30 -8.68
C GLU A 95 -3.36 9.86 -8.01
N ILE A 96 -3.48 10.11 -6.69
CA ILE A 96 -4.66 9.73 -5.88
C ILE A 96 -5.98 10.32 -6.40
N ASP A 97 -5.92 11.38 -7.20
CA ASP A 97 -7.10 11.97 -7.83
C ASP A 97 -7.75 10.99 -8.84
N SER A 98 -7.04 9.95 -9.30
CA SER A 98 -7.61 8.90 -10.15
C SER A 98 -8.69 8.07 -9.45
N LEU A 99 -8.70 8.03 -8.11
CA LEU A 99 -9.74 7.31 -7.35
C LEU A 99 -11.13 7.92 -7.57
N LEU A 100 -11.19 9.22 -7.94
CA LEU A 100 -12.46 9.90 -8.27
C LEU A 100 -13.15 9.33 -9.52
N SER A 101 -12.43 8.55 -10.34
CA SER A 101 -12.97 7.93 -11.55
C SER A 101 -13.51 6.50 -11.34
N LEU A 102 -13.36 5.95 -10.13
CA LEU A 102 -13.79 4.59 -9.80
C LEU A 102 -15.31 4.52 -9.64
N SER A 103 -15.89 3.40 -10.07
CA SER A 103 -17.34 3.14 -10.02
C SER A 103 -17.80 2.55 -8.68
N PHE A 104 -16.93 2.53 -7.67
CA PHE A 104 -17.17 1.96 -6.35
C PHE A 104 -16.61 2.88 -5.24
N PRO A 105 -17.17 2.82 -4.02
CA PRO A 105 -16.69 3.63 -2.89
C PRO A 105 -15.28 3.21 -2.46
N THR A 106 -14.48 4.19 -2.02
CA THR A 106 -13.09 3.98 -1.57
C THR A 106 -12.87 4.37 -0.11
N ASP A 107 -13.95 4.67 0.62
CA ASP A 107 -13.93 5.09 2.02
C ASP A 107 -13.19 4.09 2.93
N ASP A 108 -13.41 2.79 2.71
CA ASP A 108 -12.75 1.71 3.47
C ASP A 108 -11.23 1.70 3.27
N PHE A 109 -10.74 2.14 2.11
CA PHE A 109 -9.29 2.27 1.87
C PHE A 109 -8.70 3.41 2.69
N PHE A 110 -9.40 4.55 2.75
CA PHE A 110 -8.97 5.68 3.57
C PHE A 110 -9.10 5.39 5.06
N ALA A 111 -10.11 4.60 5.46
CA ALA A 111 -10.22 4.09 6.82
C ALA A 111 -9.01 3.23 7.19
N LEU A 112 -8.57 2.32 6.30
CA LEU A 112 -7.35 1.52 6.51
C LEU A 112 -6.10 2.39 6.63
N ILE A 113 -5.94 3.43 5.80
CA ILE A 113 -4.81 4.38 5.90
C ILE A 113 -4.82 5.06 7.28
N ARG A 114 -5.99 5.52 7.74
CA ARG A 114 -6.14 6.16 9.05
C ARG A 114 -5.78 5.18 10.17
N ASP A 115 -6.25 3.94 10.09
CA ASP A 115 -5.95 2.91 11.08
C ASP A 115 -4.44 2.62 11.16
N CYS A 116 -3.72 2.59 10.02
CA CYS A 116 -2.25 2.49 10.02
C CYS A 116 -1.57 3.67 10.74
N TYR A 117 -2.07 4.89 10.52
CA TYR A 117 -1.55 6.09 11.17
C TYR A 117 -1.79 6.10 12.69
N GLU A 118 -2.99 5.69 13.11
CA GLU A 118 -3.35 5.60 14.53
C GLU A 118 -2.51 4.54 15.25
N LYS A 119 -2.33 3.36 14.64
CA LYS A 119 -1.43 2.32 15.15
C LYS A 119 0.00 2.83 15.30
N ARG A 120 0.54 3.53 14.30
CA ARG A 120 1.87 4.17 14.41
C ARG A 120 1.97 5.12 15.61
N SER A 121 0.93 5.91 15.87
CA SER A 121 0.93 6.88 16.98
C SER A 121 0.87 6.20 18.34
N GLN A 122 0.20 5.06 18.44
CA GLN A 122 0.07 4.28 19.68
C GLN A 122 1.30 3.42 19.94
N ASP A 123 1.93 2.92 18.88
CA ASP A 123 2.99 1.92 18.95
C ASP A 123 4.39 2.56 18.97
N GLN A 124 4.61 3.46 19.92
CA GLN A 124 5.81 4.30 20.04
C GLN A 124 7.12 3.50 20.29
N LEU A 125 7.01 2.18 20.52
CA LEU A 125 8.09 1.25 20.85
C LEU A 125 8.36 0.21 19.74
N SER A 126 7.51 0.10 18.73
CA SER A 126 7.63 -0.89 17.66
C SER A 126 8.30 -0.30 16.42
N THR A 127 9.35 -0.96 15.93
CA THR A 127 10.27 -0.43 14.91
C THR A 127 9.67 -0.36 13.50
N SER A 128 8.52 -1.00 13.26
CA SER A 128 7.90 -1.12 11.94
C SER A 128 6.50 -0.52 11.90
N TYR A 129 6.29 0.47 11.04
CA TYR A 129 5.00 1.12 10.79
C TYR A 129 4.87 1.49 9.32
N VAL A 130 3.63 1.57 8.81
CA VAL A 130 3.33 1.98 7.43
C VAL A 130 2.88 3.44 7.40
N CYS A 131 3.41 4.22 6.44
CA CYS A 131 2.99 5.61 6.23
C CYS A 131 2.61 5.87 4.78
N PHE A 132 1.41 6.39 4.58
CA PHE A 132 0.94 6.82 3.28
C PHE A 132 1.26 8.30 3.06
N ASN A 133 2.04 8.63 2.03
CA ASN A 133 2.36 10.01 1.69
C ASN A 133 1.77 10.39 0.33
N ARG A 134 1.01 11.49 0.28
CA ARG A 134 0.47 12.04 -0.97
C ARG A 134 1.56 12.85 -1.67
N SER A 135 1.94 12.44 -2.86
CA SER A 135 2.70 13.31 -3.76
C SER A 135 1.75 14.32 -4.39
N ARG A 136 1.97 15.62 -4.15
CA ARG A 136 1.43 16.66 -5.03
C ARG A 136 2.48 16.92 -6.08
N ASN A 137 2.17 16.65 -7.36
CA ASN A 137 2.91 17.25 -8.44
C ASN A 137 2.71 18.77 -8.35
N ALA A 138 3.79 19.50 -8.12
CA ALA A 138 3.80 20.94 -8.31
C ALA A 138 3.57 21.20 -9.80
N LEU A 139 2.44 21.81 -10.13
CA LEU A 139 2.22 22.48 -11.41
C LEU A 139 3.14 23.70 -11.50
#